data_AF-A0A4S8M533-F1
#
_entry.id   AF-A0A4S8M533-F1
#
_cell.length_a   1.000
_cell.length_b   1.000
_cell.length_c   1.000
_cell.angle_alpha   90.00
_cell.angle_beta   90.00
_cell.angle_gamma   90.00
#
_symmetry.space_group_name_H-M   'P 1'
#
loop_
_entity.id
_entity.type
_entity.pdbx_description
1 polymer ?
#
loop_
_entity_poly.entity_id
_entity_poly.type
_entity_poly.pdbx_seq_one_letter_code
_entity_poly.pdbx_strand_id
1 'polypeptide(L)'
;MSQVNLTATDFDNIRHTFTETACGVGVYGAYAILFITTAYMLIREDLSKSRIRQILLAITLIMFSGASVIEMVYVRLFLMSVDELETGTETYTEWDRLYKALVVFSRINYLLSDGIVVWRAYILYPRNLPVKALLVTCMIGSIAAAWVDGVLSLKSEARTHSEREGMISFVLFIPLLVTNALSTCLVAFKAWEYRKHVSSLMSDDKRSGNKPVVERVLILLIESGLIYIAYWVISMLSALGLMGPLGDGILECILPQIAGIYLTVIILLVAFQRSTGSTAVTPANATDHSSAMIFAAAHDVPLGSQSLSGFTLHSPIRSQAPQIGASFIARLRDDSDWTSGNPSEVEKGPASYPHSRSTSTIAAQ
;
A
#
# COMPACT_ATOMS: atom_id res chain seq x y z
N MET A 1 40.11 -5.92 -41.91
CA MET A 1 39.07 -6.46 -41.02
C MET A 1 39.68 -7.61 -40.25
N SER A 2 40.07 -7.35 -39.00
CA SER A 2 40.37 -8.43 -38.05
C SER A 2 39.10 -9.26 -37.88
N GLN A 3 39.13 -10.57 -38.13
CA GLN A 3 38.00 -11.42 -37.76
C GLN A 3 37.98 -11.49 -36.23
N VAL A 4 36.96 -10.88 -35.62
CA VAL A 4 36.64 -11.11 -34.22
C VAL A 4 36.22 -12.58 -34.12
N ASN A 5 37.08 -13.41 -33.52
CA ASN A 5 36.76 -14.81 -33.24
C ASN A 5 35.81 -14.85 -32.05
N LEU A 6 34.51 -14.72 -32.32
CA LEU A 6 33.46 -14.88 -31.33
C LEU A 6 33.47 -16.32 -30.79
N THR A 7 33.55 -16.46 -29.47
CA THR A 7 33.48 -17.76 -28.80
C THR A 7 32.01 -18.15 -28.56
N ALA A 8 31.75 -19.44 -28.30
CA ALA A 8 30.42 -19.90 -27.92
C ALA A 8 29.92 -19.23 -26.62
N THR A 9 30.83 -18.93 -25.71
CA THR A 9 30.56 -18.24 -24.45
C THR A 9 30.06 -16.81 -24.67
N ASP A 10 30.63 -16.10 -25.65
CA ASP A 10 30.20 -14.74 -25.99
C ASP A 10 28.75 -14.72 -26.50
N PHE A 11 28.40 -15.70 -27.35
CA PHE A 11 27.03 -15.85 -27.84
C PHE A 11 26.03 -16.18 -26.73
N ASP A 12 26.41 -17.05 -25.79
CA ASP A 12 25.56 -17.38 -24.65
C ASP A 12 25.34 -16.17 -23.73
N ASN A 13 26.39 -15.40 -23.43
CA ASN A 13 26.27 -14.19 -22.59
C ASN A 13 25.31 -13.15 -23.21
N ILE A 14 25.46 -12.83 -24.50
CA ILE A 14 24.55 -11.90 -25.19
C ILE A 14 23.12 -12.41 -25.17
N ARG A 15 22.93 -13.72 -25.41
CA ARG A 15 21.61 -14.33 -25.42
C ARG A 15 20.95 -14.22 -24.04
N HIS A 16 21.70 -14.42 -22.97
CA HIS A 16 21.23 -14.23 -21.60
C HIS A 16 20.82 -12.77 -21.37
N THR A 17 21.71 -11.81 -21.59
CA THR A 17 21.44 -10.37 -21.34
C THR A 17 20.30 -9.85 -22.23
N PHE A 18 20.20 -10.31 -23.47
CA PHE A 18 19.08 -10.00 -24.36
C PHE A 18 17.75 -10.53 -23.81
N THR A 19 17.73 -11.78 -23.35
CA THR A 19 16.50 -12.41 -22.82
C THR A 19 16.03 -11.69 -21.56
N GLU A 20 16.94 -11.41 -20.64
CA GLU A 20 16.67 -10.64 -19.41
C GLU A 20 16.08 -9.27 -19.73
N THR A 21 16.75 -8.51 -20.59
CA THR A 21 16.32 -7.16 -20.99
C THR A 21 14.97 -7.19 -21.72
N ALA A 22 14.76 -8.14 -22.63
CA ALA A 22 13.50 -8.27 -23.36
C ALA A 22 12.33 -8.57 -22.42
N CYS A 23 12.53 -9.44 -21.42
CA CYS A 23 11.53 -9.74 -20.41
C CYS A 23 11.25 -8.52 -19.50
N GLY A 24 12.29 -7.83 -19.04
CA GLY A 24 12.18 -6.58 -18.26
C GLY A 24 11.35 -5.52 -18.98
N VAL A 25 11.76 -5.16 -20.20
CA VAL A 25 11.08 -4.16 -21.05
C VAL A 25 9.61 -4.54 -21.29
N GLY A 26 9.32 -5.83 -21.48
CA GLY A 26 7.96 -6.32 -21.63
C GLY A 26 7.09 -6.05 -20.39
N VAL A 27 7.60 -6.38 -19.19
CA VAL A 27 6.87 -6.14 -17.94
C VAL A 27 6.79 -4.65 -17.60
N TYR A 28 7.85 -3.89 -17.88
CA TYR A 28 7.85 -2.44 -17.76
C TYR A 28 6.80 -1.78 -18.65
N GLY A 29 6.63 -2.25 -19.88
CA GLY A 29 5.55 -1.79 -20.76
C GLY A 29 4.16 -1.99 -20.16
N ALA A 30 3.91 -3.17 -19.57
CA ALA A 30 2.67 -3.44 -18.83
C ALA A 30 2.51 -2.51 -17.61
N TYR A 31 3.60 -2.27 -16.87
CA TYR A 31 3.60 -1.34 -15.75
C TYR A 31 3.30 0.10 -16.19
N ALA A 32 3.86 0.55 -17.30
CA ALA A 32 3.63 1.89 -17.83
C ALA A 32 2.15 2.14 -18.17
N ILE A 33 1.46 1.16 -18.75
CA ILE A 33 0.01 1.25 -19.02
C ILE A 33 -0.78 1.42 -17.72
N LEU A 34 -0.46 0.62 -16.70
CA LEU A 34 -1.11 0.70 -15.38
C LEU A 34 -0.81 2.02 -14.69
N PHE A 35 0.44 2.49 -14.75
CA PHE A 35 0.87 3.78 -14.24
C PHE A 35 0.09 4.93 -14.89
N ILE A 36 0.03 4.98 -16.23
CA ILE A 36 -0.70 6.02 -16.97
C ILE A 36 -2.17 6.01 -16.57
N THR A 37 -2.79 4.83 -16.51
CA THR A 37 -4.20 4.68 -16.11
C THR A 37 -4.42 5.19 -14.69
N THR A 38 -3.56 4.81 -13.75
CA THR A 38 -3.63 5.20 -12.35
C THR A 38 -3.43 6.71 -12.18
N ALA A 39 -2.42 7.27 -12.84
CA ALA A 39 -2.13 8.70 -12.81
C ALA A 39 -3.28 9.51 -13.41
N TYR A 40 -3.83 9.06 -14.56
CA TYR A 40 -4.99 9.70 -15.18
C TYR A 40 -6.20 9.71 -14.23
N MET A 41 -6.51 8.57 -13.59
CA MET A 41 -7.61 8.49 -12.63
C MET A 41 -7.40 9.42 -11.43
N LEU A 42 -6.20 9.47 -10.87
CA LEU A 42 -5.87 10.35 -9.74
C LEU A 42 -5.94 11.83 -10.11
N ILE A 43 -5.47 12.21 -11.30
CA ILE A 43 -5.46 13.60 -11.78
C ILE A 43 -6.87 14.07 -12.15
N ARG A 44 -7.65 13.22 -12.84
CA ARG A 44 -9.01 13.55 -13.27
C ARG A 44 -9.91 13.87 -12.07
N GLU A 45 -9.68 13.22 -10.94
CA GLU A 45 -10.39 13.50 -9.70
C GLU A 45 -9.74 14.65 -8.91
N ASP A 46 -10.00 15.90 -9.30
CA ASP A 46 -9.58 17.16 -8.64
C ASP A 46 -8.62 16.99 -7.43
N LEU A 47 -7.32 16.98 -7.74
CA LEU A 47 -6.23 16.76 -6.78
C LEU A 47 -6.20 17.78 -5.65
N SER A 48 -6.75 18.98 -5.85
CA SER A 48 -6.74 20.05 -4.84
C SER A 48 -7.59 19.70 -3.61
N LYS A 49 -8.55 18.77 -3.78
CA LYS A 49 -9.51 18.40 -2.73
C LYS A 49 -9.03 17.27 -1.83
N SER A 50 -7.95 16.55 -2.17
CA SER A 50 -7.52 15.39 -1.39
C SER A 50 -6.00 15.25 -1.28
N ARG A 51 -5.48 15.53 -0.08
CA ARG A 51 -4.05 15.30 0.26
C ARG A 51 -3.64 13.83 0.05
N ILE A 52 -4.54 12.89 0.30
CA ILE A 52 -4.28 11.45 0.09
C ILE A 52 -4.02 11.16 -1.39
N ARG A 53 -4.81 11.72 -2.31
CA ARG A 53 -4.58 11.55 -3.76
C ARG A 53 -3.25 12.15 -4.20
N GLN A 54 -2.90 13.32 -3.68
CA GLN A 54 -1.60 13.95 -3.96
C GLN A 54 -0.44 13.07 -3.51
N ILE A 55 -0.52 12.50 -2.30
CA ILE A 55 0.49 11.58 -1.77
C ILE A 55 0.57 10.31 -2.61
N LEU A 56 -0.58 9.69 -2.96
CA LEU A 56 -0.60 8.48 -3.78
C LEU A 56 -0.05 8.73 -5.19
N LEU A 57 -0.36 9.88 -5.80
CA LEU A 57 0.21 10.28 -7.09
C LEU A 57 1.72 10.49 -6.99
N ALA A 58 2.19 11.17 -5.95
CA ALA A 58 3.62 11.39 -5.73
C ALA A 58 4.38 10.06 -5.56
N ILE A 59 3.87 9.14 -4.73
CA ILE A 59 4.47 7.82 -4.56
C ILE A 59 4.51 7.06 -5.89
N THR A 60 3.40 7.07 -6.63
CA THR A 60 3.29 6.40 -7.93
C THR A 60 4.27 6.97 -8.96
N LEU A 61 4.47 8.29 -8.97
CA LEU A 61 5.47 8.96 -9.82
C LEU A 61 6.90 8.60 -9.44
N ILE A 62 7.23 8.59 -8.14
CA ILE A 62 8.57 8.24 -7.66
C ILE A 62 8.89 6.79 -8.02
N MET A 63 7.95 5.86 -7.77
CA MET A 63 8.14 4.45 -8.10
C MET A 63 8.29 4.21 -9.59
N PHE A 64 7.43 4.81 -10.41
CA PHE A 64 7.53 4.70 -11.86
C PHE A 64 8.85 5.25 -12.38
N SER A 65 9.27 6.42 -11.87
CA SER A 65 10.57 7.02 -12.24
C SER A 65 11.74 6.12 -11.87
N GLY A 66 11.72 5.50 -10.68
CA GLY A 66 12.73 4.54 -10.27
C GLY A 66 12.76 3.29 -11.14
N ALA A 67 11.59 2.75 -11.50
CA ALA A 67 11.47 1.63 -12.42
C ALA A 67 11.99 1.98 -13.82
N SER A 68 11.71 3.19 -14.32
CA SER A 68 12.25 3.68 -15.60
C SER A 68 13.78 3.74 -15.59
N VAL A 69 14.39 4.18 -14.48
CA VAL A 69 15.86 4.21 -14.35
C VAL A 69 16.44 2.80 -14.35
N ILE A 70 15.81 1.86 -13.63
CA ILE A 70 16.24 0.46 -13.58
C ILE A 70 16.20 -0.17 -14.98
N GLU A 71 15.11 0.02 -15.71
CA GLU A 71 14.98 -0.48 -17.09
C GLU A 71 15.98 0.15 -18.05
N MET A 72 16.20 1.47 -17.92
CA MET A 72 17.24 2.15 -18.69
C MET A 72 18.63 1.55 -18.41
N VAL A 73 18.91 1.19 -17.15
CA VAL A 73 20.14 0.50 -16.77
C VAL A 73 20.24 -0.84 -17.50
N TYR A 74 19.23 -1.72 -17.44
CA TYR A 74 19.28 -3.02 -18.13
C TYR A 74 19.49 -2.90 -19.65
N VAL A 75 18.78 -1.97 -20.30
CA VAL A 75 18.99 -1.69 -21.72
C VAL A 75 20.43 -1.23 -21.98
N ARG A 76 21.01 -0.40 -21.10
CA ARG A 76 22.40 0.03 -21.26
C ARG A 76 23.39 -1.11 -21.04
N LEU A 77 23.15 -1.99 -20.07
CA LEU A 77 23.98 -3.18 -19.83
C LEU A 77 23.98 -4.11 -21.04
N PHE A 78 22.81 -4.31 -21.68
CA PHE A 78 22.73 -5.04 -22.94
C PHE A 78 23.55 -4.37 -24.05
N LEU A 79 23.42 -3.05 -24.24
CA LEU A 79 24.21 -2.34 -25.25
C LEU A 79 25.72 -2.45 -24.98
N MET A 80 26.15 -2.36 -23.72
CA MET A 80 27.55 -2.54 -23.34
C MET A 80 28.06 -3.95 -23.68
N SER A 81 27.24 -4.98 -23.45
CA SER A 81 27.60 -6.36 -23.84
C SER A 81 27.78 -6.52 -25.36
N VAL A 82 27.07 -5.72 -26.16
CA VAL A 82 27.24 -5.68 -27.62
C VAL A 82 28.52 -4.92 -28.01
N ASP A 83 28.74 -3.75 -27.41
CA ASP A 83 29.92 -2.91 -27.66
C ASP A 83 31.24 -3.64 -27.32
N GLU A 84 31.22 -4.47 -26.27
CA GLU A 84 32.37 -5.27 -25.83
C GLU A 84 32.82 -6.28 -26.89
N LEU A 85 31.88 -6.87 -27.64
CA LEU A 85 32.21 -7.79 -28.74
C LEU A 85 32.85 -7.08 -29.92
N GLU A 86 32.47 -5.83 -30.17
CA GLU A 86 32.97 -5.04 -31.28
C GLU A 86 34.36 -4.46 -30.98
N THR A 87 34.56 -3.99 -29.74
CA THR A 87 35.74 -3.20 -29.36
C THR A 87 36.75 -3.96 -28.52
N GLY A 88 36.34 -5.04 -27.84
CA GLY A 88 37.16 -5.78 -26.87
C GLY A 88 37.53 -4.97 -25.63
N THR A 89 36.87 -3.82 -25.37
CA THR A 89 37.17 -2.95 -24.23
C THR A 89 36.14 -3.08 -23.11
N GLU A 90 36.53 -3.67 -21.99
CA GLU A 90 35.72 -3.73 -20.77
C GLU A 90 35.66 -2.35 -20.08
N THR A 91 34.46 -1.76 -20.01
CA THR A 91 34.25 -0.43 -19.39
C THR A 91 33.76 -0.55 -17.95
N TYR A 92 34.65 -0.94 -17.03
CA TYR A 92 34.33 -1.17 -15.62
C TYR A 92 33.74 0.06 -14.90
N THR A 93 34.17 1.27 -15.25
CA THR A 93 33.71 2.50 -14.58
C THR A 93 32.24 2.83 -14.87
N GLU A 94 31.73 2.42 -16.02
CA GLU A 94 30.32 2.64 -16.37
C GLU A 94 29.43 1.61 -15.68
N TRP A 95 29.84 0.34 -15.68
CA TRP A 95 29.20 -0.75 -14.94
C TRP A 95 28.97 -0.41 -13.46
N ASP A 96 30.01 0.06 -12.75
CA ASP A 96 29.90 0.44 -11.33
C ASP A 96 28.85 1.55 -11.09
N ARG A 97 28.73 2.53 -11.99
CA ARG A 97 27.72 3.60 -11.88
C ARG A 97 26.31 3.07 -12.10
N LEU A 98 26.14 2.21 -13.11
CA LEU A 98 24.85 1.60 -13.45
C LEU A 98 24.38 0.65 -12.34
N TYR A 99 25.28 -0.17 -11.79
CA TYR A 99 25.00 -1.05 -10.67
C TYR A 99 24.59 -0.27 -9.41
N LYS A 100 25.28 0.84 -9.10
CA LYS A 100 24.87 1.73 -7.99
C LYS A 100 23.46 2.27 -8.17
N ALA A 101 23.10 2.68 -9.39
CA ALA A 101 21.75 3.14 -9.70
C ALA A 101 20.73 2.01 -9.48
N LEU A 102 20.99 0.82 -10.02
CA LEU A 102 20.16 -0.37 -9.83
C LEU A 102 19.92 -0.65 -8.33
N VAL A 103 20.99 -0.65 -7.53
CA VAL A 103 20.89 -0.90 -6.09
C VAL A 103 19.98 0.14 -5.43
N VAL A 104 20.25 1.43 -5.62
CA VAL A 104 19.50 2.49 -4.94
C VAL A 104 18.03 2.51 -5.35
N PHE A 105 17.74 2.52 -6.65
CA PHE A 105 16.37 2.66 -7.15
C PHE A 105 15.50 1.43 -6.85
N SER A 106 16.06 0.22 -6.88
CA SER A 106 15.32 -1.00 -6.52
C SER A 106 14.90 -0.97 -5.05
N ARG A 107 15.81 -0.61 -4.13
CA ARG A 107 15.48 -0.56 -2.69
C ARG A 107 14.47 0.55 -2.37
N ILE A 108 14.55 1.71 -3.04
CA ILE A 108 13.52 2.76 -2.89
C ILE A 108 12.14 2.22 -3.29
N ASN A 109 12.05 1.52 -4.43
CA ASN A 109 10.79 0.91 -4.87
C ASN A 109 10.27 -0.11 -3.87
N TYR A 110 11.12 -1.03 -3.39
CA TYR A 110 10.71 -2.04 -2.41
C TYR A 110 10.21 -1.42 -1.10
N LEU A 111 10.90 -0.40 -0.58
CA LEU A 111 10.49 0.30 0.64
C LEU A 111 9.18 1.06 0.48
N LEU A 112 8.95 1.69 -0.67
CA LEU A 112 7.67 2.36 -0.93
C LEU A 112 6.53 1.34 -1.01
N SER A 113 6.73 0.23 -1.72
CA SER A 113 5.73 -0.86 -1.78
C SER A 113 5.42 -1.44 -0.40
N ASP A 114 6.44 -1.70 0.42
CA ASP A 114 6.25 -2.23 1.78
C ASP A 114 5.58 -1.18 2.70
N GLY A 115 5.90 0.10 2.53
CA GLY A 115 5.24 1.19 3.22
C GLY A 115 3.72 1.24 2.96
N ILE A 116 3.29 0.98 1.73
CA ILE A 116 1.85 0.88 1.41
C ILE A 116 1.21 -0.34 2.07
N VAL A 117 1.94 -1.45 2.17
CA VAL A 117 1.48 -2.63 2.88
C VAL A 117 1.30 -2.34 4.37
N VAL A 118 2.26 -1.71 5.02
CA VAL A 118 2.14 -1.31 6.42
C VAL A 118 0.99 -0.32 6.60
N TRP A 119 0.87 0.65 5.70
CA TRP A 119 -0.17 1.68 5.73
C TRP A 119 -1.58 1.09 5.71
N ARG A 120 -1.87 0.08 4.86
CA ARG A 120 -3.21 -0.54 4.80
C ARG A 120 -3.63 -1.21 6.12
N ALA A 121 -2.70 -1.81 6.86
CA ALA A 121 -3.00 -2.36 8.17
C ALA A 121 -3.09 -1.23 9.21
N TYR A 122 -2.18 -0.26 9.15
CA TYR A 122 -2.11 0.83 10.13
C TYR A 122 -3.41 1.63 10.24
N ILE A 123 -4.06 1.92 9.11
CA ILE A 123 -5.32 2.68 9.09
C ILE A 123 -6.51 1.91 9.70
N LEU A 124 -6.46 0.57 9.76
CA LEU A 124 -7.54 -0.27 10.31
C LEU A 124 -7.54 -0.30 11.85
N TYR A 125 -6.46 0.14 12.49
CA TYR A 125 -6.27 0.10 13.94
C TYR A 125 -6.07 1.51 14.54
N PRO A 126 -7.07 2.42 14.47
CA PRO A 126 -6.89 3.81 14.87
C PRO A 126 -6.52 3.98 16.35
N ARG A 127 -7.08 3.14 17.24
CA ARG A 127 -6.96 3.23 18.71
C ARG A 127 -6.02 2.18 19.34
N ASN A 128 -5.53 1.20 18.58
CA ASN A 128 -4.69 0.13 19.11
C ASN A 128 -3.20 0.49 18.95
N LEU A 129 -2.65 1.17 19.96
CA LEU A 129 -1.24 1.61 19.97
C LEU A 129 -0.24 0.45 19.85
N PRO A 130 -0.42 -0.71 20.53
CA PRO A 130 0.47 -1.86 20.36
C PRO A 130 0.60 -2.33 18.91
N VAL A 131 -0.51 -2.45 18.18
CA VAL A 131 -0.49 -2.87 16.77
C VAL A 131 0.23 -1.85 15.90
N LYS A 132 0.02 -0.55 16.16
CA LYS A 132 0.71 0.52 15.43
C LYS A 132 2.21 0.52 15.71
N ALA A 133 2.61 0.32 16.97
CA ALA A 133 4.01 0.22 17.37
C ALA A 133 4.69 -0.99 16.70
N LEU A 134 4.00 -2.14 16.65
CA LEU A 134 4.48 -3.32 15.93
C LEU A 134 4.70 -3.02 14.44
N LEU A 135 3.69 -2.45 13.77
CA LEU A 135 3.77 -2.08 12.34
C LEU A 135 4.90 -1.09 12.04
N VAL A 136 5.08 -0.08 12.89
CA VAL A 136 6.19 0.90 12.75
C VAL A 136 7.54 0.21 12.97
N THR A 137 7.63 -0.70 13.94
CA THR A 137 8.86 -1.46 14.21
C THR A 137 9.23 -2.36 13.02
N CYS A 138 8.24 -3.03 12.44
CA CYS A 138 8.42 -3.80 11.20
C CYS A 138 8.94 -2.92 10.06
N MET A 139 8.35 -1.74 9.86
CA MET A 139 8.78 -0.80 8.82
C MET A 139 10.22 -0.31 9.04
N ILE A 140 10.60 0.00 10.29
CA ILE A 140 11.99 0.36 10.63
C ILE A 140 12.93 -0.81 10.33
N GLY A 141 12.50 -2.05 10.63
CA GLY A 141 13.21 -3.27 10.26
C GLY A 141 13.42 -3.39 8.75
N SER A 142 12.38 -3.18 7.93
CA SER A 142 12.48 -3.20 6.46
C SER A 142 13.45 -2.12 5.94
N ILE A 143 13.42 -0.91 6.51
CA ILE A 143 14.35 0.18 6.13
C ILE A 143 15.79 -0.19 6.48
N ALA A 144 16.03 -0.68 7.70
CA ALA A 144 17.35 -1.10 8.14
C ALA A 144 17.89 -2.25 7.28
N ALA A 145 17.04 -3.23 6.97
CA ALA A 145 17.34 -4.35 6.09
C ALA A 145 17.76 -3.87 4.69
N ALA A 146 16.97 -2.98 4.08
CA ALA A 146 17.28 -2.42 2.76
C ALA A 146 18.59 -1.61 2.74
N TRP A 147 18.87 -0.88 3.82
CA TRP A 147 20.13 -0.15 3.98
C TRP A 147 21.33 -1.07 4.12
N VAL A 148 21.26 -2.06 5.02
CA VAL A 148 22.34 -3.03 5.23
C VAL A 148 22.58 -3.82 3.96
N ASP A 149 21.52 -4.30 3.31
CA ASP A 149 21.59 -4.98 2.03
C ASP A 149 22.26 -4.10 0.96
N GLY A 150 21.81 -2.85 0.78
CA GLY A 150 22.42 -1.95 -0.20
C GLY A 150 23.91 -1.70 0.03
N VAL A 151 24.32 -1.45 1.28
CA VAL A 151 25.74 -1.24 1.63
C VAL A 151 26.56 -2.50 1.37
N LEU A 152 26.03 -3.66 1.72
CA LEU A 152 26.70 -4.93 1.49
C LEU A 152 26.80 -5.24 -0.03
N SER A 153 25.81 -4.85 -0.85
CA SER A 153 25.79 -5.11 -2.30
C SER A 153 26.90 -4.31 -2.96
N LEU A 154 26.98 -3.02 -2.63
CA LEU A 154 28.03 -2.13 -3.13
C LEU A 154 29.43 -2.57 -2.69
N LYS A 155 29.58 -3.14 -1.49
CA LYS A 155 30.86 -3.67 -1.00
C LYS A 155 31.26 -4.98 -1.64
N SER A 156 30.31 -5.85 -1.96
CA SER A 156 30.55 -7.14 -2.61
C SER A 156 31.06 -6.91 -4.04
N GLU A 157 30.36 -6.05 -4.78
CA GLU A 157 30.74 -5.67 -6.14
C GLU A 157 32.14 -5.05 -6.19
N ALA A 158 32.44 -4.14 -5.26
CA ALA A 158 33.75 -3.48 -5.20
C ALA A 158 34.92 -4.37 -4.77
N ARG A 159 34.68 -5.59 -4.25
CA ARG A 159 35.72 -6.43 -3.65
C ARG A 159 35.96 -7.74 -4.36
N THR A 160 34.95 -8.39 -4.92
CA THR A 160 35.09 -9.80 -5.33
C THR A 160 34.41 -10.20 -6.63
N HIS A 161 33.58 -9.36 -7.27
CA HIS A 161 32.73 -9.73 -8.42
C HIS A 161 32.08 -11.12 -8.25
N SER A 162 31.73 -11.47 -7.01
CA SER A 162 31.27 -12.80 -6.62
C SER A 162 29.88 -12.70 -6.02
N GLU A 163 29.05 -13.69 -6.34
CA GLU A 163 27.71 -13.83 -5.76
C GLU A 163 27.78 -13.95 -4.23
N ARG A 164 26.77 -13.40 -3.56
CA ARG A 164 26.65 -13.46 -2.11
C ARG A 164 26.25 -14.87 -1.70
N GLU A 165 27.06 -15.49 -0.87
CA GLU A 165 26.75 -16.80 -0.31
C GLU A 165 26.18 -16.71 1.12
N GLY A 166 25.25 -17.62 1.41
CA GLY A 166 24.77 -17.88 2.77
C GLY A 166 23.73 -16.90 3.30
N MET A 167 23.66 -16.76 4.62
CA MET A 167 22.57 -16.05 5.31
C MET A 167 22.45 -14.55 4.95
N ILE A 168 23.51 -13.97 4.37
CA ILE A 168 23.57 -12.56 3.99
C ILE A 168 22.59 -12.25 2.86
N SER A 169 22.32 -13.19 1.97
CA SER A 169 21.35 -13.03 0.87
C SER A 169 19.93 -12.82 1.38
N PHE A 170 19.62 -13.28 2.60
CA PHE A 170 18.28 -13.15 3.19
C PHE A 170 18.01 -11.84 3.94
N VAL A 171 19.04 -10.99 4.14
CA VAL A 171 18.94 -9.78 4.98
C VAL A 171 17.83 -8.85 4.49
N LEU A 172 17.63 -8.76 3.17
CA LEU A 172 16.53 -7.99 2.58
C LEU A 172 15.20 -8.76 2.64
N PHE A 173 15.18 -10.02 2.18
CA PHE A 173 13.92 -10.74 1.95
C PHE A 173 13.16 -11.07 3.22
N ILE A 174 13.84 -11.50 4.29
CA ILE A 174 13.16 -11.94 5.53
C ILE A 174 12.37 -10.80 6.16
N PRO A 175 12.95 -9.61 6.44
CA PRO A 175 12.21 -8.52 7.06
C PRO A 175 11.03 -8.04 6.20
N LEU A 176 11.22 -7.95 4.88
CA LEU A 176 10.15 -7.52 3.98
C LEU A 176 9.02 -8.55 3.91
N LEU A 177 9.34 -9.85 3.87
CA LEU A 177 8.36 -10.94 3.94
C LEU A 177 7.58 -10.91 5.26
N VAL A 178 8.27 -10.76 6.39
CA VAL A 178 7.68 -10.73 7.73
C VAL A 178 6.76 -9.52 7.88
N THR A 179 7.21 -8.33 7.48
CA THR A 179 6.39 -7.10 7.51
C THR A 179 5.11 -7.30 6.70
N ASN A 180 5.22 -7.93 5.54
CA ASN A 180 4.07 -8.18 4.69
C ASN A 180 3.08 -9.21 5.24
N ALA A 181 3.61 -10.32 5.75
CA ALA A 181 2.83 -11.38 6.37
C ALA A 181 2.08 -10.83 7.60
N LEU A 182 2.78 -10.11 8.49
CA LEU A 182 2.18 -9.49 9.67
C LEU A 182 1.10 -8.48 9.30
N SER A 183 1.36 -7.58 8.36
CA SER A 183 0.36 -6.61 7.90
C SER A 183 -0.88 -7.31 7.32
N THR A 184 -0.68 -8.31 6.46
CA THR A 184 -1.78 -9.05 5.82
C THR A 184 -2.59 -9.86 6.83
N CYS A 185 -1.93 -10.50 7.80
CA CYS A 185 -2.59 -11.18 8.93
C CYS A 185 -3.42 -10.21 9.78
N LEU A 186 -2.92 -9.00 10.05
CA LEU A 186 -3.66 -7.98 10.80
C LEU A 186 -4.88 -7.48 10.04
N VAL A 187 -4.78 -7.32 8.72
CA VAL A 187 -5.94 -7.00 7.86
C VAL A 187 -6.95 -8.14 7.88
N ALA A 188 -6.50 -9.40 7.76
CA ALA A 188 -7.35 -10.58 7.80
C ALA A 188 -8.07 -10.75 9.14
N PHE A 189 -7.37 -10.52 10.24
CA PHE A 189 -7.97 -10.53 11.58
C PHE A 189 -9.07 -9.47 11.70
N LYS A 190 -8.81 -8.25 11.20
CA LYS A 190 -9.82 -7.17 11.22
C LYS A 190 -11.04 -7.50 10.35
N ALA A 191 -10.82 -8.15 9.19
CA ALA A 191 -11.90 -8.62 8.34
C ALA A 191 -12.77 -9.68 9.02
N TRP A 192 -12.14 -10.59 9.76
CA TRP A 192 -12.85 -11.60 10.55
C TRP A 192 -13.64 -10.98 11.70
N GLU A 193 -13.06 -10.04 12.45
CA GLU A 193 -13.75 -9.31 13.51
C GLU A 193 -14.97 -8.56 12.97
N TYR A 194 -14.83 -7.86 11.84
CA TYR A 194 -15.93 -7.17 11.16
C TYR A 194 -17.06 -8.14 10.78
N ARG A 195 -16.73 -9.28 10.16
CA ARG A 195 -17.71 -10.32 9.81
C ARG A 195 -18.43 -10.87 11.02
N LYS A 196 -17.71 -11.13 12.11
CA LYS A 196 -18.28 -11.68 13.35
C LYS A 196 -19.26 -10.70 14.00
N HIS A 197 -18.87 -9.43 14.16
CA HIS A 197 -19.73 -8.41 14.76
C HIS A 197 -20.95 -8.08 13.90
N VAL A 198 -20.79 -8.05 12.58
CA VAL A 198 -21.91 -7.85 11.65
C VAL A 198 -22.85 -9.04 11.65
N SER A 199 -22.34 -10.27 11.71
CA SER A 199 -23.17 -11.49 11.78
C SER A 199 -23.95 -11.58 13.09
N SER A 200 -23.41 -11.11 14.23
CA SER A 200 -24.11 -11.15 15.52
C SER A 200 -25.23 -10.10 15.65
N LEU A 201 -25.21 -9.05 14.84
CA LEU A 201 -26.24 -7.99 14.84
C LEU A 201 -27.38 -8.25 13.84
N MET A 202 -27.35 -9.38 13.11
CA MET A 202 -28.23 -9.66 11.96
C MET A 202 -29.32 -10.70 12.24
N SER A 203 -29.78 -10.83 13.48
CA SER A 203 -31.06 -11.50 13.73
C SER A 203 -32.27 -10.64 13.37
N ASP A 204 -32.17 -9.32 13.13
CA ASP A 204 -33.40 -8.51 13.09
C ASP A 204 -33.51 -7.25 12.19
N ASP A 205 -32.61 -6.90 11.25
CA ASP A 205 -32.99 -5.80 10.35
C ASP A 205 -32.36 -5.70 8.95
N LYS A 206 -33.25 -5.40 7.98
CA LYS A 206 -33.05 -5.29 6.52
C LYS A 206 -32.44 -3.94 6.11
N ARG A 207 -31.38 -3.50 6.78
CA ARG A 207 -30.69 -2.24 6.41
C ARG A 207 -29.18 -2.42 6.41
N SER A 208 -28.60 -2.73 5.25
CA SER A 208 -27.26 -2.20 4.93
C SER A 208 -26.87 -2.36 3.47
N GLY A 209 -26.95 -1.27 2.70
CA GLY A 209 -26.29 -1.18 1.40
C GLY A 209 -24.76 -1.09 1.48
N ASN A 210 -24.19 -0.75 2.65
CA ASN A 210 -22.75 -0.52 2.83
C ASN A 210 -21.98 -1.74 3.34
N LYS A 211 -22.66 -2.72 3.98
CA LYS A 211 -22.07 -4.01 4.40
C LYS A 211 -21.24 -4.70 3.30
N PRO A 212 -21.75 -4.89 2.06
CA PRO A 212 -21.00 -5.61 1.04
C PRO A 212 -19.76 -4.85 0.55
N VAL A 213 -19.75 -3.52 0.65
CA VAL A 213 -18.62 -2.71 0.14
C VAL A 213 -17.41 -2.84 1.04
N VAL A 214 -17.57 -2.67 2.36
CA VAL A 214 -16.45 -2.75 3.32
C VAL A 214 -15.86 -4.15 3.35
N GLU A 215 -16.71 -5.18 3.33
CA GLU A 215 -16.24 -6.57 3.29
C GLU A 215 -15.44 -6.85 2.01
N ARG A 216 -15.93 -6.39 0.85
CA ARG A 216 -15.22 -6.56 -0.42
C ARG A 216 -13.88 -5.84 -0.44
N VAL A 217 -13.77 -4.65 0.16
CA VAL A 217 -12.50 -3.91 0.29
C VAL A 217 -11.51 -4.74 1.12
N LEU A 218 -11.94 -5.24 2.28
CA LEU A 218 -11.08 -6.01 3.18
C LEU A 218 -10.58 -7.31 2.55
N ILE A 219 -11.45 -8.02 1.80
CA ILE A 219 -11.04 -9.23 1.06
C ILE A 219 -9.99 -8.89 0.00
N LEU A 220 -10.21 -7.86 -0.81
CA LEU A 220 -9.24 -7.46 -1.83
C LEU A 220 -7.87 -7.08 -1.23
N LEU A 221 -7.87 -6.44 -0.04
CA LEU A 221 -6.63 -6.13 0.67
C LEU A 221 -5.89 -7.39 1.15
N ILE A 222 -6.62 -8.46 1.51
CA ILE A 222 -6.03 -9.75 1.89
C ILE A 222 -5.50 -10.47 0.66
N GLU A 223 -6.29 -10.60 -0.40
CA GLU A 223 -5.91 -11.29 -1.64
C GLU A 223 -4.66 -10.67 -2.26
N SER A 224 -4.62 -9.34 -2.34
CA SER A 224 -3.45 -8.62 -2.83
C SER A 224 -2.24 -8.74 -1.88
N GLY A 225 -2.44 -8.79 -0.57
CA GLY A 225 -1.38 -9.08 0.40
C GLY A 225 -0.77 -10.47 0.20
N LEU A 226 -1.59 -11.50 -0.05
CA LEU A 226 -1.13 -12.86 -0.32
C LEU A 226 -0.30 -12.95 -1.61
N ILE A 227 -0.72 -12.26 -2.67
CA ILE A 227 0.05 -12.18 -3.92
C ILE A 227 1.43 -11.57 -3.66
N TYR A 228 1.50 -10.53 -2.83
CA TYR A 228 2.77 -9.86 -2.54
C TYR A 228 3.68 -10.65 -1.58
N ILE A 229 3.11 -11.48 -0.69
CA ILE A 229 3.87 -12.48 0.08
C ILE A 229 4.47 -13.53 -0.87
N ALA A 230 3.67 -14.06 -1.80
CA ALA A 230 4.14 -15.04 -2.80
C ALA A 230 5.26 -14.44 -3.67
N TYR A 231 5.13 -13.18 -4.06
CA TYR A 231 6.18 -12.42 -4.73
C TYR A 231 7.50 -12.47 -3.96
N TRP A 232 7.50 -12.10 -2.66
CA TRP A 232 8.73 -12.11 -1.85
C TRP A 232 9.33 -13.50 -1.67
N VAL A 233 8.49 -14.54 -1.57
CA VAL A 233 8.98 -15.93 -1.52
C VAL A 233 9.68 -16.30 -2.83
N ILE A 234 9.10 -15.98 -3.98
CA ILE A 234 9.73 -16.24 -5.29
C ILE A 234 11.04 -15.47 -5.42
N SER A 235 11.08 -14.19 -5.02
CA SER A 235 12.32 -13.40 -5.01
C SER A 235 13.40 -14.04 -4.15
N MET A 236 13.02 -14.56 -2.98
CA MET A 236 13.94 -15.22 -2.06
C MET A 236 14.48 -16.54 -2.64
N LEU A 237 13.65 -17.33 -3.33
CA LEU A 237 14.09 -18.55 -4.00
C LEU A 237 15.06 -18.24 -5.14
N SER A 238 14.82 -17.15 -5.87
CA SER A 238 15.72 -16.69 -6.91
C SER A 238 17.06 -16.23 -6.36
N ALA A 239 17.07 -15.46 -5.26
CA ALA A 239 18.30 -15.08 -4.58
C ALA A 239 19.11 -16.25 -4.01
N LEU A 240 18.54 -17.46 -3.98
CA LEU A 240 19.24 -18.70 -3.61
C LEU A 240 19.86 -19.44 -4.81
N GLY A 241 19.74 -18.92 -6.02
CA GLY A 241 20.22 -19.59 -7.23
C GLY A 241 19.31 -20.74 -7.68
N LEU A 242 18.10 -20.86 -7.12
CA LEU A 242 17.24 -22.03 -7.38
C LEU A 242 16.49 -21.96 -8.71
N MET A 243 16.45 -20.80 -9.37
CA MET A 243 15.83 -20.65 -10.70
C MET A 243 16.85 -20.82 -11.83
N GLY A 244 18.14 -20.93 -11.49
CA GLY A 244 19.26 -20.99 -12.41
C GLY A 244 19.63 -19.61 -12.97
N PRO A 245 20.83 -19.45 -13.55
CA PRO A 245 21.38 -18.12 -13.88
C PRO A 245 20.45 -17.24 -14.72
N LEU A 246 19.81 -17.83 -15.74
CA LEU A 246 18.84 -17.12 -16.59
C LEU A 246 17.55 -16.74 -15.83
N GLY A 247 17.03 -17.66 -15.01
CA GLY A 247 15.82 -17.41 -14.23
C GLY A 247 16.04 -16.34 -13.17
N ASP A 248 17.22 -16.34 -12.56
CA ASP A 248 17.60 -15.38 -11.52
C ASP A 248 17.81 -13.98 -12.09
N GLY A 249 18.52 -13.86 -13.22
CA GLY A 249 18.67 -12.59 -13.93
C GLY A 249 17.33 -12.01 -14.40
N ILE A 250 16.44 -12.86 -14.94
CA ILE A 250 15.09 -12.42 -15.35
C ILE A 250 14.29 -11.91 -14.16
N LEU A 251 14.31 -12.63 -13.03
CA LEU A 251 13.59 -12.20 -11.84
C LEU A 251 14.19 -10.89 -11.31
N GLU A 252 15.50 -10.79 -11.13
CA GLU A 252 16.14 -9.55 -10.68
C GLU A 252 15.75 -8.35 -11.56
N CYS A 253 15.68 -8.57 -12.88
CA CYS A 253 15.27 -7.56 -13.85
C CYS A 253 13.81 -7.11 -13.66
N ILE A 254 12.89 -8.03 -13.39
CA ILE A 254 11.44 -7.80 -13.35
C ILE A 254 10.92 -7.44 -11.93
N LEU A 255 11.67 -7.75 -10.88
CA LEU A 255 11.23 -7.62 -9.49
C LEU A 255 10.80 -6.18 -9.13
N PRO A 256 11.54 -5.12 -9.47
CA PRO A 256 11.15 -3.73 -9.18
C PRO A 256 9.84 -3.28 -9.87
N GLN A 257 9.60 -3.76 -11.08
CA GLN A 257 8.45 -3.45 -11.93
C GLN A 257 7.21 -4.13 -11.33
N ILE A 258 7.32 -5.39 -10.88
CA ILE A 258 6.23 -6.07 -10.18
C ILE A 258 5.84 -5.33 -8.89
N ALA A 259 6.82 -4.83 -8.13
CA ALA A 259 6.55 -4.05 -6.92
C ALA A 259 5.76 -2.77 -7.22
N GLY A 260 6.05 -2.11 -8.34
CA GLY A 260 5.29 -0.98 -8.86
C GLY A 260 3.89 -1.35 -9.39
N ILE A 261 3.79 -2.42 -10.18
CA ILE A 261 2.52 -2.96 -10.69
C ILE A 261 1.58 -3.25 -9.53
N TYR A 262 2.08 -3.95 -8.50
CA TYR A 262 1.34 -4.24 -7.28
C TYR A 262 0.74 -2.98 -6.67
N LEU A 263 1.54 -1.93 -6.47
CA LEU A 263 1.03 -0.67 -5.93
C LEU A 263 -0.08 -0.08 -6.81
N THR A 264 0.15 0.00 -8.12
CA THR A 264 -0.84 0.60 -9.02
C THR A 264 -2.16 -0.17 -9.01
N VAL A 265 -2.11 -1.50 -8.95
CA VAL A 265 -3.30 -2.34 -8.82
C VAL A 265 -4.04 -2.05 -7.52
N ILE A 266 -3.34 -1.95 -6.37
CA ILE A 266 -3.98 -1.59 -5.10
C ILE A 266 -4.68 -0.24 -5.20
N ILE A 267 -4.01 0.78 -5.75
CA ILE A 267 -4.57 2.13 -5.88
C ILE A 267 -5.80 2.11 -6.79
N LEU A 268 -5.72 1.42 -7.93
CA LEU A 268 -6.83 1.27 -8.87
C LEU A 268 -8.01 0.55 -8.22
N LEU A 269 -7.78 -0.56 -7.50
CA LEU A 269 -8.84 -1.30 -6.81
C LEU A 269 -9.57 -0.41 -5.80
N VAL A 270 -8.81 0.36 -4.99
CA VAL A 270 -9.38 1.30 -4.03
C VAL A 270 -10.15 2.43 -4.74
N ALA A 271 -9.64 2.94 -5.86
CA ALA A 271 -10.32 3.99 -6.63
C ALA A 271 -11.62 3.48 -7.29
N PHE A 272 -11.60 2.30 -7.90
CA PHE A 272 -12.77 1.71 -8.57
C PHE A 272 -13.91 1.41 -7.58
N GLN A 273 -13.60 0.90 -6.39
CA GLN A 273 -14.63 0.63 -5.39
C GLN A 273 -15.36 1.91 -4.92
N ARG A 274 -14.67 3.05 -4.89
CA ARG A 274 -15.29 4.35 -4.59
C ARG A 274 -16.23 4.80 -5.71
N SER A 275 -15.86 4.58 -6.97
CA SER A 275 -16.71 4.89 -8.12
C SER A 275 -17.99 4.06 -8.11
N THR A 276 -17.91 2.76 -7.85
CA THR A 276 -19.10 1.88 -7.83
C THR A 276 -20.04 2.21 -6.66
N GLY A 277 -19.49 2.56 -5.49
CA GLY A 277 -20.29 2.96 -4.33
C GLY A 277 -21.05 4.28 -4.51
N SER A 278 -20.55 5.18 -5.37
CA SER A 278 -21.22 6.46 -5.67
C SER A 278 -22.32 6.33 -6.72
N THR A 279 -22.29 5.30 -7.57
CA THR A 279 -23.29 5.09 -8.64
C THR A 279 -24.50 4.25 -8.19
N ALA A 280 -24.41 3.55 -7.04
CA ALA A 280 -25.47 2.64 -6.56
C ALA A 280 -26.66 3.33 -5.85
N VAL A 281 -26.74 4.67 -5.82
CA VAL A 281 -27.85 5.42 -5.20
C VAL A 281 -28.53 6.32 -6.23
N THR A 282 -29.20 5.72 -7.22
CA THR A 282 -30.30 6.38 -7.92
C THR A 282 -31.33 5.35 -8.40
N PRO A 283 -32.35 5.00 -7.59
CA PRO A 283 -33.59 4.48 -8.14
C PRO A 283 -34.41 5.66 -8.70
N ALA A 284 -34.82 5.55 -9.95
CA ALA A 284 -35.79 6.44 -10.56
C ALA A 284 -37.17 6.32 -9.87
N ASN A 285 -37.83 7.47 -9.69
CA ASN A 285 -39.24 7.67 -9.37
C ASN A 285 -39.79 7.09 -8.06
N ALA A 286 -39.83 7.93 -7.02
CA ALA A 286 -40.92 7.94 -6.05
C ALA A 286 -41.17 9.40 -5.61
N THR A 287 -42.20 10.01 -6.19
CA THR A 287 -42.97 11.07 -5.54
C THR A 287 -43.50 10.54 -4.22
N ASP A 288 -43.16 11.18 -3.10
CA ASP A 288 -44.08 11.65 -2.05
C ASP A 288 -43.30 11.90 -0.75
N HIS A 289 -43.79 12.86 0.02
CA HIS A 289 -43.15 13.53 1.14
C HIS A 289 -42.50 12.61 2.20
N SER A 290 -41.19 12.76 2.39
CA SER A 290 -40.50 12.38 3.63
C SER A 290 -39.35 13.34 3.88
N SER A 291 -39.46 14.07 4.99
CA SER A 291 -38.58 15.16 5.43
C SER A 291 -37.11 14.82 5.30
N ALA A 292 -36.45 15.39 4.30
CA ALA A 292 -35.00 15.42 4.21
C ALA A 292 -34.47 16.33 5.33
N MET A 293 -33.62 15.78 6.20
CA MET A 293 -32.90 16.53 7.24
C MET A 293 -32.10 17.69 6.63
N ILE A 294 -32.55 18.91 6.90
CA ILE A 294 -31.79 20.15 6.74
C ILE A 294 -30.99 20.36 8.04
N PHE A 295 -29.68 20.56 7.95
CA PHE A 295 -28.88 21.08 9.09
C PHE A 295 -28.41 22.50 8.80
N ALA A 296 -28.88 23.41 9.63
CA ALA A 296 -28.50 24.83 9.67
C ALA A 296 -27.07 25.00 10.19
N ALA A 297 -26.33 25.94 9.58
CA ALA A 297 -25.10 26.48 10.13
C ALA A 297 -25.44 27.59 11.15
N ALA A 298 -24.84 27.54 12.34
CA ALA A 298 -24.98 28.57 13.35
C ALA A 298 -24.10 29.79 13.00
N HIS A 299 -24.78 30.93 12.83
CA HIS A 299 -24.44 32.30 13.22
C HIS A 299 -22.97 32.68 13.45
N ASP A 300 -22.47 33.60 12.63
CA ASP A 300 -21.67 34.75 13.09
C ASP A 300 -22.15 36.01 12.34
N VAL A 301 -22.48 37.05 13.10
CA VAL A 301 -23.05 38.33 12.62
C VAL A 301 -21.95 39.24 12.06
N PRO A 302 -22.20 39.95 10.94
CA PRO A 302 -21.28 40.94 10.38
C PRO A 302 -21.55 42.36 10.90
N LEU A 303 -20.48 43.14 11.12
CA LEU A 303 -20.51 44.61 11.16
C LEU A 303 -20.15 45.12 9.76
N GLY A 304 -21.09 45.82 9.13
CA GLY A 304 -21.06 46.13 7.70
C GLY A 304 -20.41 47.46 7.32
N SER A 305 -20.40 47.70 6.01
CA SER A 305 -20.78 48.98 5.37
C SER A 305 -20.71 48.86 3.83
N GLN A 306 -21.88 49.07 3.20
CA GLN A 306 -22.13 49.84 1.97
C GLN A 306 -21.29 49.62 0.69
N SER A 307 -21.96 49.24 -0.42
CA SER A 307 -22.34 50.18 -1.52
C SER A 307 -22.61 49.45 -2.85
N LEU A 308 -23.54 50.03 -3.62
CA LEU A 308 -24.17 49.62 -4.89
C LEU A 308 -23.20 49.35 -6.05
N SER A 309 -23.55 48.41 -6.94
CA SER A 309 -24.19 48.67 -8.26
C SER A 309 -24.10 47.45 -9.18
N GLY A 310 -25.17 47.21 -9.96
CA GLY A 310 -25.50 45.91 -10.52
C GLY A 310 -24.83 45.52 -11.84
N PHE A 311 -24.93 44.22 -12.15
CA PHE A 311 -25.20 43.70 -13.49
C PHE A 311 -25.63 42.24 -13.36
N THR A 312 -26.82 41.91 -13.87
CA THR A 312 -27.35 40.54 -13.94
C THR A 312 -26.71 39.79 -15.12
N LEU A 313 -26.04 38.67 -14.85
CA LEU A 313 -25.78 37.63 -15.84
C LEU A 313 -26.05 36.26 -15.21
N HIS A 314 -26.83 35.45 -15.93
CA HIS A 314 -27.30 34.12 -15.51
C HIS A 314 -26.22 33.04 -15.73
N SER A 315 -26.24 32.03 -14.84
CA SER A 315 -25.57 30.70 -14.87
C SER A 315 -24.26 30.54 -14.06
N PRO A 316 -23.91 29.32 -13.62
CA PRO A 316 -24.73 28.24 -13.05
C PRO A 316 -24.28 27.89 -11.62
N ILE A 317 -25.11 27.07 -10.98
CA ILE A 317 -25.02 26.55 -9.61
C ILE A 317 -23.61 26.04 -9.26
N ARG A 318 -23.00 26.69 -8.28
CA ARG A 318 -21.75 26.29 -7.62
C ARG A 318 -22.01 25.01 -6.81
N SER A 319 -21.75 23.84 -7.40
CA SER A 319 -21.76 22.57 -6.67
C SER A 319 -20.55 22.49 -5.75
N GLN A 320 -20.77 22.79 -4.47
CA GLN A 320 -19.81 22.56 -3.40
C GLN A 320 -19.54 21.04 -3.31
N ALA A 321 -18.27 20.65 -3.40
CA ALA A 321 -17.85 19.26 -3.36
C ALA A 321 -18.00 18.66 -1.95
N PRO A 322 -18.35 17.36 -1.82
CA PRO A 322 -18.56 16.70 -0.55
C PRO A 322 -17.24 16.52 0.22
N GLN A 323 -17.19 17.09 1.42
CA GLN A 323 -16.10 16.99 2.40
C GLN A 323 -16.10 15.58 3.04
N ILE A 324 -15.53 14.59 2.34
CA ILE A 324 -15.29 13.24 2.88
C ILE A 324 -13.85 13.20 3.39
N GLY A 325 -13.70 13.52 4.68
CA GLY A 325 -12.43 13.39 5.41
C GLY A 325 -12.68 13.56 6.89
N ALA A 326 -13.27 14.69 7.29
CA ALA A 326 -13.64 14.93 8.68
C ALA A 326 -14.90 14.17 9.09
N SER A 327 -15.92 14.09 8.22
CA SER A 327 -17.21 13.44 8.52
C SER A 327 -17.15 11.91 8.53
N PHE A 328 -16.29 11.29 7.71
CA PHE A 328 -16.05 9.84 7.71
C PHE A 328 -15.22 9.41 8.93
N ILE A 329 -14.19 10.19 9.29
CA ILE A 329 -13.41 9.97 10.51
C ILE A 329 -14.25 10.26 11.76
N ALA A 330 -15.14 11.27 11.73
CA ALA A 330 -16.07 11.55 12.83
C ALA A 330 -17.13 10.44 12.98
N ARG A 331 -17.69 9.92 11.89
CA ARG A 331 -18.63 8.79 11.93
C ARG A 331 -17.98 7.49 12.40
N LEU A 332 -16.73 7.22 12.01
CA LEU A 332 -15.93 6.12 12.58
C LEU A 332 -15.59 6.34 14.06
N ARG A 333 -15.53 7.60 14.51
CA ARG A 333 -15.30 7.97 15.92
C ARG A 333 -16.57 7.78 16.75
N ASP A 334 -17.73 8.21 16.26
CA ASP A 334 -19.03 8.08 16.94
C ASP A 334 -19.50 6.62 16.99
N ASP A 335 -19.31 5.82 15.93
CA ASP A 335 -19.61 4.37 15.96
C ASP A 335 -18.68 3.58 16.89
N SER A 336 -17.52 4.16 17.22
CA SER A 336 -16.55 3.52 18.11
C SER A 336 -16.74 3.87 19.59
N ASP A 337 -17.72 4.71 19.94
CA ASP A 337 -18.14 4.99 21.32
C ASP A 337 -19.08 3.92 21.90
N TRP A 338 -19.57 3.00 21.08
CA TRP A 338 -20.33 1.79 21.51
C TRP A 338 -19.55 0.83 22.41
N THR A 339 -18.25 1.06 22.61
CA THR A 339 -17.41 0.25 23.52
C THR A 339 -17.29 0.84 24.93
N SER A 340 -17.94 1.97 25.22
CA SER A 340 -17.93 2.62 26.54
C SER A 340 -19.17 2.32 27.39
N GLY A 341 -19.54 1.04 27.50
CA GLY A 341 -20.43 0.59 28.57
C GLY A 341 -19.63 0.47 29.88
N ASN A 342 -19.64 1.52 30.70
CA ASN A 342 -19.04 1.51 32.04
C ASN A 342 -19.92 0.66 32.98
N PRO A 343 -19.45 -0.47 33.55
CA PRO A 343 -20.24 -1.24 34.50
C PRO A 343 -20.02 -0.67 35.91
N SER A 344 -20.57 0.51 36.19
CA SER A 344 -20.55 1.07 37.54
C SER A 344 -21.69 2.05 37.77
N GLU A 345 -22.92 1.58 37.65
CA GLU A 345 -24.08 2.26 38.25
C GLU A 345 -25.09 1.22 38.71
N VAL A 346 -24.72 0.49 39.76
CA VAL A 346 -25.68 -0.22 40.60
C VAL A 346 -26.35 0.82 41.49
N GLU A 347 -27.53 1.23 41.05
CA GLU A 347 -28.73 1.59 41.81
C GLU A 347 -28.54 1.65 43.35
N LYS A 348 -28.34 2.86 43.88
CA LYS A 348 -28.51 3.15 45.32
C LYS A 348 -29.99 3.45 45.58
N GLY A 349 -30.73 2.44 46.06
CA GLY A 349 -32.01 2.65 46.76
C GLY A 349 -31.79 3.16 48.20
N PRO A 350 -32.70 3.98 48.77
CA PRO A 350 -32.50 4.57 50.10
C PRO A 350 -33.18 3.81 51.25
N ALA A 351 -32.66 4.04 52.47
CA ALA A 351 -33.17 3.72 53.82
C ALA A 351 -33.12 2.22 54.22
N SER A 352 -32.68 1.77 55.40
CA SER A 352 -32.70 2.34 56.76
C SER A 352 -31.86 1.43 57.70
N TYR A 353 -31.26 1.99 58.76
CA TYR A 353 -30.71 1.28 59.94
C TYR A 353 -31.84 1.08 60.99
N PRO A 354 -31.63 0.37 62.13
CA PRO A 354 -30.72 -0.75 62.47
C PRO A 354 -31.47 -1.92 63.16
N HIS A 355 -30.89 -3.13 63.30
CA HIS A 355 -31.11 -3.96 64.51
C HIS A 355 -30.08 -5.09 64.69
N SER A 356 -29.45 -5.07 65.87
CA SER A 356 -28.91 -6.16 66.71
C SER A 356 -28.21 -7.39 66.11
N ARG A 357 -26.90 -7.48 66.40
CA ARG A 357 -26.15 -8.73 66.57
C ARG A 357 -26.43 -9.32 67.96
N SER A 358 -26.75 -10.61 68.02
CA SER A 358 -26.47 -11.49 69.17
C SER A 358 -26.11 -12.88 68.66
N THR A 359 -24.90 -13.35 69.02
CA THR A 359 -24.55 -14.70 69.55
C THR A 359 -25.43 -15.89 69.12
N SER A 360 -24.93 -17.06 68.73
CA SER A 360 -23.67 -17.73 69.10
C SER A 360 -23.56 -19.11 68.44
N THR A 361 -22.32 -19.64 68.48
CA THR A 361 -21.93 -21.04 68.79
C THR A 361 -22.04 -22.19 67.77
N ILE A 362 -20.87 -22.88 67.65
CA ILE A 362 -20.64 -24.35 67.60
C ILE A 362 -20.94 -25.01 66.24
N ALA A 363 -20.18 -25.95 65.70
CA ALA A 363 -18.83 -26.51 65.87
C ALA A 363 -18.75 -27.65 64.82
N ALA A 364 -17.52 -28.05 64.45
CA ALA A 364 -17.17 -29.32 63.78
C ALA A 364 -17.77 -29.51 62.36
N GLN A 365 -17.03 -29.92 61.34
CA GLN A 365 -15.92 -30.87 61.26
C GLN A 365 -15.05 -30.52 60.04
#